data_AF-A0A945LIJ5-F1
#
_entry.id   AF-A0A945LIJ5-F1
#
_cell.length_a   1.000
_cell.length_b   1.000
_cell.length_c   1.000
_cell.angle_alpha   90.00
_cell.angle_beta   90.00
_cell.angle_gamma   90.00
#
_symmetry.space_group_name_H-M   'P 1'
#
loop_
_entity.id
_entity.type
_entity.pdbx_description
1 polymer ?
#
loop_
_entity_poly.entity_id
_entity_poly.type
_entity_poly.pdbx_seq_one_letter_code
_entity_poly.pdbx_strand_id
1 'polypeptide(L)'
;MSDQGPIFVDQFGTGRGPSGGGPDRGPNWQPEREGSVWKLAWQGHLELQEIFWVYFVFGHGVVLGVGCGLMVFGMLAGFVSDPGSIGAGAWGLAGGAALLAAIYLPFIVWSLVSVWRCADNCEVKTRGVWARVIVVGYATALVLPVADYIIG
;
A
#
# COMPACT_ATOMS: atom_id res chain seq x y z
N MET A 1 48.25 -24.94 -16.34
CA MET A 1 47.53 -26.19 -16.00
C MET A 1 46.43 -25.80 -15.05
N SER A 2 45.18 -25.94 -15.49
CA SER A 2 43.98 -25.48 -14.79
C SER A 2 43.60 -26.43 -13.66
N ASP A 3 43.72 -25.95 -12.42
CA ASP A 3 43.14 -26.57 -11.23
C ASP A 3 41.61 -26.53 -11.34
N GLN A 4 41.03 -27.58 -11.88
CA GLN A 4 39.60 -27.87 -11.74
C GLN A 4 39.47 -28.96 -10.68
N GLY A 5 39.22 -28.52 -9.44
CA GLY A 5 38.81 -29.41 -8.36
C GLY A 5 37.51 -30.15 -8.70
N PRO A 6 37.25 -31.30 -8.06
CA PRO A 6 36.14 -32.17 -8.41
C PRO A 6 34.78 -31.50 -8.18
N ILE A 7 33.86 -31.66 -9.15
CA ILE A 7 32.47 -31.20 -9.06
C ILE A 7 31.64 -32.30 -8.41
N PHE A 8 31.09 -32.02 -7.24
CA PHE A 8 30.15 -32.90 -6.56
C PHE A 8 28.73 -32.56 -7.00
N VAL A 9 28.06 -33.50 -7.67
CA VAL A 9 26.64 -33.37 -8.06
C VAL A 9 25.80 -34.06 -6.99
N ASP A 10 25.00 -33.30 -6.24
CA ASP A 10 24.03 -33.84 -5.29
C ASP A 10 22.86 -34.44 -6.07
N GLN A 11 22.93 -35.76 -6.28
CA GLN A 11 21.97 -36.52 -7.06
C GLN A 11 20.65 -36.79 -6.32
N PHE A 12 20.59 -36.47 -5.01
CA PHE A 12 19.43 -36.79 -4.16
C PHE A 12 18.74 -35.55 -3.58
N GLY A 13 19.23 -34.33 -3.88
CA GLY A 13 18.58 -33.08 -3.49
C GLY A 13 18.39 -32.90 -1.98
N THR A 14 19.23 -33.56 -1.17
CA THR A 14 19.14 -33.51 0.30
C THR A 14 20.24 -32.65 0.93
N GLY A 15 21.16 -32.13 0.11
CA GLY A 15 22.26 -31.26 0.52
C GLY A 15 21.81 -29.82 0.74
N ARG A 16 21.54 -29.49 2.00
CA ARG A 16 21.38 -28.12 2.52
C ARG A 16 22.74 -27.39 2.48
N GLY A 17 23.15 -26.95 1.29
CA GLY A 17 24.27 -26.02 1.08
C GLY A 17 23.81 -24.54 1.03
N PRO A 18 24.73 -23.55 1.06
CA PRO A 18 24.44 -22.12 1.32
C PRO A 18 23.66 -21.39 0.21
N SER A 19 23.14 -22.12 -0.75
CA SER A 19 22.55 -21.63 -2.00
C SER A 19 21.50 -22.65 -2.44
N GLY A 20 20.40 -22.71 -1.69
CA GLY A 20 19.27 -23.63 -1.93
C GLY A 20 18.36 -23.15 -3.06
N GLY A 21 18.79 -23.35 -4.30
CA GLY A 21 17.96 -23.18 -5.50
C GLY A 21 17.43 -24.53 -6.00
N GLY A 22 16.13 -24.76 -5.85
CA GLY A 22 15.42 -25.87 -6.51
C GLY A 22 15.15 -25.61 -8.01
N PRO A 23 14.73 -26.63 -8.79
CA PRO A 23 14.91 -26.64 -10.25
C PRO A 23 13.99 -25.76 -11.10
N ASP A 24 12.98 -25.09 -10.52
CA ASP A 24 11.95 -24.38 -11.30
C ASP A 24 11.82 -22.88 -10.99
N ARG A 25 12.85 -22.29 -10.39
CA ARG A 25 12.74 -20.94 -9.81
C ARG A 25 13.88 -20.08 -10.34
N GLY A 26 13.54 -19.25 -11.34
CA GLY A 26 14.47 -18.35 -12.04
C GLY A 26 15.21 -17.38 -11.11
N PRO A 27 16.18 -16.61 -11.63
CA PRO A 27 17.21 -15.92 -10.85
C PRO A 27 16.73 -14.89 -9.79
N ASN A 28 15.42 -14.60 -9.71
CA ASN A 28 14.81 -13.69 -8.75
C ASN A 28 13.85 -14.37 -7.75
N TRP A 29 13.92 -15.69 -7.56
CA TRP A 29 13.03 -16.35 -6.61
C TRP A 29 13.47 -16.10 -5.16
N GLN A 30 12.71 -15.24 -4.46
CA GLN A 30 12.86 -14.98 -3.03
C GLN A 30 11.79 -15.75 -2.24
N PRO A 31 12.16 -16.76 -1.41
CA PRO A 31 11.22 -17.50 -0.56
C PRO A 31 10.41 -16.60 0.38
N GLU A 32 10.94 -15.42 0.70
CA GLU A 32 10.34 -14.41 1.57
C GLU A 32 9.11 -13.72 0.94
N ARG A 33 8.90 -13.82 -0.39
CA ARG A 33 7.74 -13.24 -1.09
C ARG A 33 6.47 -14.11 -1.05
N GLU A 34 6.47 -15.28 -0.41
CA GLU A 34 5.27 -16.15 -0.31
C GLU A 34 4.20 -15.65 0.70
N GLY A 35 4.22 -14.36 1.07
CA GLY A 35 3.22 -13.71 1.92
C GLY A 35 2.25 -12.82 1.14
N SER A 36 1.06 -12.55 1.71
CA SER A 36 0.18 -11.50 1.19
C SER A 36 0.95 -10.18 1.06
N VAL A 37 0.83 -9.51 -0.08
CA VAL A 37 1.51 -8.24 -0.39
C VAL A 37 1.29 -7.21 0.73
N TRP A 38 0.11 -7.21 1.33
CA TRP A 38 -0.24 -6.38 2.48
C TRP A 38 0.67 -6.58 3.69
N LYS A 39 1.04 -7.83 3.97
CA LYS A 39 1.91 -8.21 5.08
C LYS A 39 3.37 -7.89 4.75
N LEU A 40 3.81 -8.18 3.53
CA LEU A 40 5.18 -7.92 3.07
C LEU A 40 5.50 -6.42 3.05
N ALA A 41 4.55 -5.61 2.55
CA ALA A 41 4.65 -4.15 2.56
C ALA A 41 4.72 -3.59 3.98
N TRP A 42 3.91 -4.14 4.89
CA TRP A 42 3.91 -3.73 6.29
C TRP A 42 5.18 -4.15 7.03
N GLN A 43 5.86 -5.21 6.59
CA GLN A 43 7.12 -5.67 7.17
C GLN A 43 8.36 -4.96 6.59
N GLY A 44 8.23 -4.19 5.50
CA GLY A 44 9.35 -3.46 4.93
C GLY A 44 10.14 -4.19 3.84
N HIS A 45 9.68 -5.39 3.44
CA HIS A 45 10.45 -6.27 2.54
C HIS A 45 10.33 -5.93 1.05
N LEU A 46 9.41 -5.02 0.70
CA LEU A 46 9.17 -4.63 -0.70
C LEU A 46 9.99 -3.39 -1.07
N GLU A 47 10.21 -3.23 -2.37
CA GLU A 47 10.93 -2.07 -2.91
C GLU A 47 10.11 -0.80 -2.71
N LEU A 48 10.76 0.25 -2.21
CA LEU A 48 10.12 1.54 -1.97
C LEU A 48 9.44 2.11 -3.21
N GLN A 49 10.05 1.96 -4.38
CA GLN A 49 9.54 2.52 -5.63
C GLN A 49 8.20 1.90 -6.03
N GLU A 50 8.06 0.58 -5.88
CA GLU A 50 6.82 -0.15 -6.16
C GLU A 50 5.72 0.28 -5.18
N ILE A 51 6.02 0.30 -3.88
CA ILE A 51 5.06 0.72 -2.85
C ILE A 51 4.64 2.17 -3.01
N PHE A 52 5.57 3.07 -3.29
CA PHE A 52 5.27 4.50 -3.40
C PHE A 52 4.40 4.80 -4.63
N TRP A 53 4.74 4.29 -5.81
CA TRP A 53 3.97 4.63 -7.02
C TRP A 53 2.69 3.83 -7.16
N VAL A 54 2.74 2.51 -6.95
CA VAL A 54 1.60 1.64 -7.21
C VAL A 54 0.60 1.67 -6.05
N TYR A 55 1.09 1.52 -4.82
CA TYR A 55 0.19 1.40 -3.67
C TYR A 55 -0.14 2.76 -3.05
N PHE A 56 0.83 3.66 -2.92
CA PHE A 56 0.58 4.97 -2.35
C PHE A 56 -0.07 5.91 -3.37
N VAL A 57 0.60 6.28 -4.47
CA VAL A 57 0.04 7.26 -5.43
C VAL A 57 -1.17 6.70 -6.18
N PHE A 58 -1.03 5.58 -6.88
CA PHE A 58 -2.12 5.04 -7.69
C PHE A 58 -3.26 4.48 -6.82
N GLY A 59 -2.93 3.81 -5.71
CA GLY A 59 -3.93 3.33 -4.75
C GLY A 59 -4.79 4.46 -4.16
N HIS A 60 -4.19 5.60 -3.77
CA HIS A 60 -4.97 6.76 -3.36
C HIS A 60 -5.86 7.29 -4.49
N GLY A 61 -5.34 7.34 -5.72
CA GLY A 61 -6.14 7.73 -6.90
C GLY A 61 -7.37 6.84 -7.11
N VAL A 62 -7.21 5.52 -6.99
CA VAL A 62 -8.32 4.57 -7.10
C VAL A 62 -9.33 4.76 -5.97
N VAL A 63 -8.87 4.88 -4.73
CA VAL A 63 -9.79 5.06 -3.58
C VAL A 63 -10.53 6.39 -3.66
N LEU A 64 -9.88 7.47 -4.10
CA LEU A 64 -10.53 8.76 -4.34
C LEU A 64 -11.55 8.68 -5.48
N GLY A 65 -11.20 8.02 -6.58
CA GLY A 65 -12.12 7.84 -7.71
C GLY A 65 -13.35 7.03 -7.34
N VAL A 66 -13.16 5.88 -6.70
CA VAL A 66 -14.26 5.03 -6.20
C VAL A 66 -15.06 5.77 -5.13
N GLY A 67 -14.39 6.50 -4.23
CA GLY A 67 -15.02 7.28 -3.18
C GLY A 67 -15.90 8.40 -3.71
N CYS A 68 -15.43 9.15 -4.71
CA CYS A 68 -16.24 10.17 -5.38
C CYS A 68 -17.49 9.55 -6.02
N GLY A 69 -17.34 8.42 -6.70
CA GLY A 69 -18.46 7.64 -7.22
C GLY A 69 -19.46 7.26 -6.13
N LEU A 70 -18.97 6.71 -5.01
CA LEU A 70 -19.79 6.26 -3.89
C LEU A 70 -20.55 7.42 -3.23
N MET A 71 -19.94 8.61 -3.13
CA MET A 71 -20.61 9.81 -2.64
C MET A 71 -21.72 10.27 -3.60
N VAL A 72 -21.47 10.27 -4.91
CA VAL A 72 -22.49 10.62 -5.92
C VAL A 72 -23.64 9.61 -5.89
N PHE A 73 -23.34 8.31 -5.83
CA PHE A 73 -24.36 7.26 -5.71
C PHE A 73 -25.16 7.38 -4.41
N GLY A 74 -24.50 7.66 -3.28
CA GLY A 74 -25.17 7.88 -2.00
C GLY A 74 -26.12 9.08 -2.05
N MET A 75 -25.68 10.19 -2.63
CA MET A 75 -26.51 11.38 -2.84
C MET A 75 -27.72 11.08 -3.74
N LEU A 76 -27.51 10.41 -4.87
CA LEU A 76 -28.59 10.02 -5.78
C LEU A 76 -29.58 9.07 -5.13
N ALA A 77 -29.11 8.09 -4.35
CA ALA A 77 -29.97 7.18 -3.59
C ALA A 77 -30.84 7.94 -2.57
N GLY A 78 -30.28 8.97 -1.92
CA GLY A 78 -31.03 9.87 -1.04
C GLY A 78 -32.11 10.67 -1.78
N PHE A 79 -31.85 11.14 -2.99
CA PHE A 79 -32.88 11.81 -3.79
C PHE A 79 -33.93 10.85 -4.36
N VAL A 80 -33.60 9.58 -4.60
CA VAL A 80 -34.59 8.59 -5.05
C VAL A 80 -35.58 8.24 -3.95
N SER A 81 -35.15 8.22 -2.68
CA SER A 81 -36.05 7.95 -1.55
C SER A 81 -36.99 9.11 -1.24
N ASP A 82 -36.53 10.37 -1.41
CA ASP A 82 -37.37 11.56 -1.28
C ASP A 82 -36.92 12.67 -2.25
N PRO A 83 -37.50 12.73 -3.48
CA PRO A 83 -37.07 13.65 -4.53
C PRO A 83 -37.33 15.13 -4.23
N GLY A 84 -38.22 15.43 -3.28
CA GLY A 84 -38.58 16.80 -2.92
C GLY A 84 -37.71 17.39 -1.81
N SER A 85 -36.93 16.55 -1.13
CA SER A 85 -36.17 16.94 0.06
C SER A 85 -34.67 17.05 -0.23
N ILE A 86 -34.15 18.28 -0.14
CA ILE A 86 -32.71 18.53 -0.16
C ILE A 86 -32.01 17.78 0.99
N GLY A 87 -32.69 17.59 2.12
CA GLY A 87 -32.17 16.87 3.27
C GLY A 87 -31.90 15.39 3.00
N ALA A 88 -32.73 14.72 2.19
CA ALA A 88 -32.55 13.31 1.88
C ALA A 88 -31.28 13.05 1.05
N GLY A 89 -31.00 13.91 0.07
CA GLY A 89 -29.74 13.89 -0.68
C GLY A 89 -28.51 14.18 0.20
N ALA A 90 -28.62 15.14 1.13
CA ALA A 90 -27.55 15.45 2.09
C ALA A 90 -27.24 14.27 3.03
N TRP A 91 -28.26 13.59 3.54
CA TRP A 91 -28.09 12.38 4.35
C TRP A 91 -27.49 11.22 3.55
N GLY A 92 -27.91 11.04 2.30
CA GLY A 92 -27.32 10.05 1.39
C GLY A 92 -25.85 10.32 1.09
N LEU A 93 -25.49 11.58 0.85
CA LEU A 93 -24.10 12.03 0.70
C LEU A 93 -23.29 11.76 1.97
N ALA A 94 -23.82 12.12 3.14
CA ALA A 94 -23.16 11.91 4.43
C ALA A 94 -22.93 10.42 4.70
N GLY A 95 -23.90 9.57 4.38
CA GLY A 95 -23.75 8.12 4.47
C GLY A 95 -22.65 7.58 3.55
N GLY A 96 -22.62 8.05 2.29
CA GLY A 96 -21.56 7.69 1.35
C GLY A 96 -20.17 8.16 1.80
N ALA A 97 -20.07 9.39 2.31
CA ALA A 97 -18.84 9.95 2.86
C ALA A 97 -18.36 9.19 4.11
N ALA A 98 -19.28 8.80 5.00
CA ALA A 98 -18.95 8.02 6.19
C ALA A 98 -18.40 6.64 5.83
N LEU A 99 -19.02 5.95 4.87
CA LEU A 99 -18.53 4.65 4.39
C LEU A 99 -17.15 4.78 3.74
N LEU A 100 -16.96 5.82 2.92
CA LEU A 100 -15.65 6.12 2.34
C LEU A 100 -14.59 6.35 3.42
N ALA A 101 -14.90 7.18 4.43
CA ALA A 101 -13.98 7.45 5.54
C ALA A 101 -13.59 6.17 6.29
N ALA A 102 -14.55 5.28 6.53
CA ALA A 102 -14.31 4.00 7.21
C ALA A 102 -13.34 3.08 6.45
N ILE A 103 -13.34 3.12 5.11
CA ILE A 103 -12.44 2.32 4.27
C ILE A 103 -11.10 3.04 4.05
N TYR A 104 -11.14 4.36 3.88
CA TYR A 104 -9.98 5.15 3.51
C TYR A 104 -9.01 5.37 4.67
N LEU A 105 -9.49 5.55 5.90
CA LEU A 105 -8.62 5.75 7.06
C LEU A 105 -7.69 4.56 7.32
N PRO A 106 -8.16 3.30 7.36
CA PRO A 106 -7.27 2.13 7.46
C PRO A 106 -6.27 2.05 6.31
N PHE A 107 -6.71 2.36 5.08
CA PHE A 107 -5.85 2.34 3.91
C PHE A 107 -4.73 3.37 4.00
N ILE A 108 -5.02 4.60 4.44
CA ILE A 108 -4.01 5.64 4.66
C ILE A 108 -2.99 5.14 5.69
N VAL A 109 -3.44 4.67 6.85
CA VAL A 109 -2.54 4.20 7.91
C VAL A 109 -1.63 3.09 7.40
N TRP A 110 -2.20 2.13 6.67
CA TRP A 110 -1.42 1.07 6.03
C TRP A 110 -0.39 1.61 5.05
N SER A 111 -0.80 2.46 4.12
CA SER A 111 0.08 3.00 3.10
C SER A 111 1.24 3.81 3.70
N LEU A 112 0.98 4.62 4.74
CA LEU A 112 2.01 5.43 5.40
C LEU A 112 3.03 4.56 6.13
N VAL A 113 2.55 3.56 6.90
CA VAL A 113 3.44 2.65 7.62
C VAL A 113 4.26 1.80 6.66
N SER A 114 3.64 1.32 5.57
CA SER A 114 4.34 0.55 4.54
C SER A 114 5.42 1.38 3.84
N VAL A 115 5.13 2.62 3.42
CA VAL A 115 6.15 3.49 2.82
C VAL A 115 7.25 3.82 3.83
N TRP A 116 6.89 4.11 5.10
CA TRP A 116 7.86 4.44 6.13
C TRP A 116 8.86 3.30 6.40
N ARG A 117 8.35 2.07 6.50
CA ARG A 117 9.17 0.86 6.73
C ARG A 117 9.96 0.44 5.51
N CYS A 118 9.40 0.62 4.31
CA CYS A 118 10.12 0.29 3.07
C CYS A 118 11.13 1.38 2.66
N ALA A 119 11.14 2.54 3.32
CA ALA A 119 12.07 3.63 2.98
C ALA A 119 13.55 3.27 3.16
N ASP A 120 13.85 2.30 4.04
CA ASP A 120 15.22 1.79 4.22
C ASP A 120 15.61 0.75 3.16
N ASN A 121 14.62 0.18 2.45
CA ASN A 121 14.81 -0.82 1.41
C ASN A 121 14.94 -0.16 0.02
N CYS A 122 15.98 0.66 -0.11
CA CYS A 122 16.26 1.46 -1.30
C CYS A 122 17.73 1.42 -1.67
N GLU A 123 18.03 1.20 -2.96
CA GLU A 123 19.40 1.30 -3.49
C GLU A 123 19.99 2.71 -3.31
N VAL A 124 19.13 3.74 -3.35
CA VAL A 124 19.52 5.14 -3.26
C VAL A 124 18.97 5.76 -1.99
N LYS A 125 19.85 6.01 -1.00
CA LYS A 125 19.49 6.57 0.31
C LYS A 125 18.74 7.90 0.25
N THR A 126 19.03 8.75 -0.74
CA THR A 126 18.32 10.03 -0.91
C THR A 126 16.84 9.84 -1.23
N ARG A 127 16.47 8.80 -1.99
CA ARG A 127 15.06 8.50 -2.31
C ARG A 127 14.26 8.08 -1.07
N GLY A 128 14.87 7.33 -0.16
CA GLY A 128 14.26 6.98 1.14
C GLY A 128 13.96 8.20 2.01
N VAL A 129 14.87 9.18 2.05
CA VAL A 129 14.64 10.44 2.79
C VAL A 129 13.48 11.24 2.18
N TRP A 130 13.45 11.39 0.85
CA TRP A 130 12.35 12.08 0.17
C TRP A 130 11.00 11.41 0.40
N ALA A 131 10.94 10.07 0.35
CA ALA A 131 9.70 9.34 0.63
C ALA A 131 9.20 9.58 2.07
N ARG A 132 10.10 9.61 3.06
CA ARG A 132 9.74 9.96 4.44
C ARG A 132 9.22 11.38 4.57
N VAL A 133 9.85 12.35 3.91
CA VAL A 133 9.39 13.75 3.92
C VAL A 133 7.99 13.87 3.31
N ILE A 134 7.72 13.17 2.20
CA ILE A 134 6.40 13.16 1.57
C ILE A 134 5.35 12.52 2.50
N VAL A 135 5.68 11.38 3.13
CA VAL A 135 4.80 10.71 4.11
C VAL A 135 4.47 11.62 5.29
N VAL A 136 5.47 12.31 5.84
CA VAL A 136 5.28 13.25 6.95
C VAL A 136 4.42 14.43 6.51
N GLY A 137 4.74 15.05 5.37
CA GLY A 137 3.96 16.16 4.83
C GLY A 137 2.51 15.78 4.55
N TYR A 138 2.28 14.58 4.03
CA TYR A 138 0.94 14.04 3.81
C TYR A 138 0.19 13.79 5.12
N ALA A 139 0.86 13.19 6.12
CA ALA A 139 0.27 13.00 7.44
C ALA A 139 -0.09 14.33 8.11
N THR A 140 0.78 15.35 8.01
CA THR A 140 0.49 16.70 8.51
C THR A 140 -0.68 17.33 7.77
N ALA A 141 -0.73 17.23 6.43
CA ALA A 141 -1.84 17.75 5.63
C ALA A 141 -3.18 17.09 5.96
N LEU A 142 -3.18 15.83 6.39
CA LEU A 142 -4.39 15.13 6.84
C LEU A 142 -4.79 15.49 8.28
N VAL A 143 -3.82 15.65 9.18
CA VAL A 143 -4.09 15.94 10.60
C VAL A 143 -4.50 17.39 10.79
N LEU A 144 -3.98 18.33 10.01
CA LEU A 144 -4.27 19.77 10.18
C LEU A 144 -5.77 20.11 10.08
N PRO A 145 -6.52 19.69 9.04
CA PRO A 145 -7.96 19.97 8.96
C PRO A 145 -8.76 19.31 10.08
N VAL A 146 -8.35 18.11 10.51
CA VAL A 146 -8.99 17.39 11.61
C VAL A 146 -8.74 18.09 12.94
N ALA A 147 -7.52 18.55 13.18
CA ALA A 147 -7.15 19.31 14.36
C ALA A 147 -7.87 20.67 14.39
N ASP A 148 -7.97 21.36 13.25
CA ASP A 148 -8.72 22.60 13.11
C ASP A 148 -10.21 22.39 13.42
N TYR A 149 -10.81 21.30 12.91
CA TYR A 149 -12.20 20.94 13.21
C TYR A 149 -12.46 20.54 14.68
N ILE A 150 -11.46 20.03 15.41
CA ILE A 150 -11.61 19.62 16.81
C ILE A 150 -11.35 20.79 17.77
N ILE A 151 -10.42 21.68 17.43
CA ILE A 151 -9.99 22.80 18.29
C ILE A 151 -10.82 24.07 18.00
N GLY A 152 -11.43 24.17 16.81
CA GLY A 152 -12.34 25.26 16.39
C GLY A 152 -13.82 24.93 16.58
#